data_AF-A0A9N9N3C0-F1
#
_entry.id   AF-A0A9N9N3C0-F1
#
_cell.length_a   1.000
_cell.length_b   1.000
_cell.length_c   1.000
_cell.angle_alpha   90.00
_cell.angle_beta   90.00
_cell.angle_gamma   90.00
#
_symmetry.space_group_name_H-M   'P 1'
#
loop_
_entity.id
_entity.type
_entity.pdbx_description
1 polymer ?
#
loop_
_entity_poly.entity_id
_entity_poly.type
_entity_poly.pdbx_seq_one_letter_code
_entity_poly.pdbx_strand_id
1 'polypeptide(L)'
;MTISLINRINMQRNLLCRAFSCSSIANTKEWRISKGLPVNRNAEGVLLDGPDYTFLDGRPTPLLNKQKVRILKQREYASKIVELCSELDFAKERHQKMLKMAAEERQRVIDNRLKPKGRALK
;
A
#
# COMPACT_ATOMS: atom_id res chain seq x y z
N MET A 1 4.27 -30.28 -30.51
CA MET A 1 3.63 -31.42 -29.81
C MET A 1 3.85 -31.43 -28.30
N THR A 2 4.45 -30.39 -27.70
CA THR A 2 4.76 -30.35 -26.25
C THR A 2 3.70 -29.63 -25.41
N ILE A 3 2.98 -28.66 -25.99
CA ILE A 3 1.94 -27.88 -25.30
C ILE A 3 0.70 -28.74 -24.97
N SER A 4 0.32 -29.70 -25.82
CA SER A 4 -0.87 -30.54 -25.59
C SER A 4 -0.67 -31.57 -24.46
N LEU A 5 0.57 -32.02 -24.23
CA LEU A 5 0.94 -32.90 -23.13
C LEU A 5 0.87 -32.17 -21.77
N ILE A 6 1.35 -30.93 -21.71
CA ILE A 6 1.25 -30.08 -20.50
C ILE A 6 -0.22 -29.83 -20.14
N ASN A 7 -1.08 -29.57 -21.15
CA ASN A 7 -2.51 -29.40 -20.93
C ASN A 7 -3.22 -30.69 -20.48
N ARG A 8 -2.81 -31.87 -20.96
CA ARG A 8 -3.34 -33.16 -20.47
C ARG A 8 -2.95 -33.46 -19.03
N ILE A 9 -1.71 -33.15 -18.63
CA ILE A 9 -1.23 -33.35 -17.25
C ILE A 9 -2.00 -32.42 -16.28
N ASN A 10 -2.27 -31.18 -16.67
CA ASN A 10 -3.10 -30.26 -15.88
C ASN A 10 -4.57 -30.70 -15.78
N MET A 11 -5.12 -31.29 -16.85
CA MET A 11 -6.49 -31.82 -16.84
C MET A 11 -6.65 -33.03 -15.90
N GLN A 12 -5.64 -33.91 -15.84
CA GLN A 12 -5.64 -35.08 -14.95
C GLN A 12 -5.50 -34.72 -13.46
N ARG A 13 -4.83 -33.60 -13.13
CA ARG A 13 -4.77 -33.09 -11.74
C ARG A 13 -6.14 -32.68 -11.18
N ASN A 14 -7.08 -32.29 -12.03
CA ASN A 14 -8.45 -31.94 -11.63
C ASN A 14 -9.38 -33.15 -11.43
N LEU A 15 -9.00 -34.34 -11.90
CA LEU A 15 -9.86 -35.53 -11.86
C LEU A 15 -9.71 -36.39 -10.60
N LEU A 16 -8.69 -36.13 -9.78
CA LEU A 16 -8.53 -36.76 -8.46
C LEU A 16 -9.15 -35.90 -7.34
N CYS A 17 -10.26 -35.21 -7.66
CA CYS A 17 -11.12 -34.56 -6.68
C CYS A 17 -11.78 -35.63 -5.80
N ARG A 18 -11.54 -35.54 -4.49
CA ARG A 18 -12.29 -36.28 -3.47
C ARG A 18 -13.78 -35.96 -3.61
N ALA A 19 -14.64 -36.98 -3.49
CA ALA A 19 -16.08 -36.96 -3.76
C ALA A 19 -16.94 -35.97 -2.93
N PHE A 20 -16.35 -35.06 -2.15
CA PHE A 20 -17.09 -34.07 -1.35
C PHE A 20 -16.54 -32.63 -1.39
N SER A 21 -15.47 -32.31 -2.12
CA SER A 21 -15.06 -30.91 -2.30
C SER A 21 -14.28 -30.69 -3.61
N CYS A 22 -14.85 -29.89 -4.50
CA CYS A 22 -14.31 -29.59 -5.84
C CYS A 22 -13.41 -28.33 -5.89
N SER A 23 -12.95 -27.79 -4.77
CA SER A 23 -12.03 -26.65 -4.80
C SER A 23 -10.57 -27.13 -4.81
N SER A 24 -9.89 -26.93 -5.94
CA SER A 24 -8.44 -27.14 -6.05
C SER A 24 -7.71 -26.30 -4.99
N ILE A 25 -6.82 -26.92 -4.20
CA ILE A 25 -6.03 -26.25 -3.16
C ILE A 25 -5.21 -25.08 -3.74
N ALA A 26 -4.81 -25.17 -5.02
CA ALA A 26 -4.09 -24.11 -5.73
C ALA A 26 -5.00 -22.89 -6.02
N ASN A 27 -6.26 -23.13 -6.38
CA ASN A 27 -7.25 -22.06 -6.59
C ASN A 27 -7.57 -21.32 -5.29
N THR A 28 -7.30 -21.89 -4.11
CA THR A 28 -7.61 -21.22 -2.84
C THR A 28 -6.76 -19.97 -2.59
N LYS A 29 -5.50 -19.94 -3.06
CA LYS A 29 -4.61 -18.77 -2.85
C LYS A 29 -4.95 -17.64 -3.81
N GLU A 30 -5.06 -17.94 -5.10
CA GLU A 30 -5.44 -16.96 -6.13
C GLU A 30 -6.85 -16.39 -5.87
N TRP A 31 -7.78 -17.24 -5.45
CA TRP A 31 -9.11 -16.80 -5.03
C TRP A 31 -9.06 -15.88 -3.79
N ARG A 32 -8.16 -16.13 -2.83
CA ARG A 32 -8.01 -15.22 -1.67
C ARG A 32 -7.50 -13.85 -2.11
N ILE A 33 -6.47 -13.82 -2.96
CA ILE A 33 -5.96 -12.57 -3.53
C ILE A 33 -7.07 -11.82 -4.28
N SER A 34 -7.86 -12.52 -5.10
CA SER A 34 -8.96 -11.91 -5.86
C SER A 34 -10.10 -11.39 -4.96
N LYS A 35 -10.18 -11.85 -3.71
CA LYS A 35 -11.09 -11.35 -2.67
C LYS A 35 -10.45 -10.33 -1.73
N GLY A 36 -9.21 -9.90 -1.98
CA GLY A 36 -8.49 -8.97 -1.11
C GLY A 36 -8.07 -9.57 0.23
N LEU A 37 -7.99 -10.90 0.32
CA LEU A 37 -7.55 -11.64 1.50
C LEU A 37 -6.06 -11.99 1.39
N PRO A 38 -5.37 -12.21 2.53
CA PRO A 38 -3.96 -12.59 2.51
C PRO A 38 -3.77 -13.98 1.90
N VAL A 39 -2.66 -14.15 1.18
CA VAL A 39 -2.24 -15.42 0.58
C VAL A 39 -2.08 -16.51 1.65
N ASN A 40 -1.44 -16.14 2.76
CA ASN A 40 -1.35 -16.99 3.93
C ASN A 40 -2.57 -16.74 4.83
N ARG A 41 -3.30 -17.80 5.16
CA ARG A 41 -4.46 -17.74 6.05
C ARG A 41 -4.14 -17.18 7.43
N ASN A 42 -2.92 -17.43 7.92
CA ASN A 42 -2.47 -17.05 9.26
C ASN A 42 -1.66 -15.74 9.24
N ALA A 43 -1.79 -14.91 8.20
CA ALA A 43 -1.07 -13.64 8.12
C ALA A 43 -1.81 -12.50 8.84
N GLU A 44 -3.13 -12.42 8.66
CA GLU A 44 -3.99 -11.35 9.18
C GLU A 44 -5.45 -11.82 9.24
N GLY A 45 -6.24 -11.15 10.08
CA GLY A 45 -7.69 -11.33 10.16
C GLY A 45 -8.15 -12.00 11.43
N VAL A 46 -9.47 -12.25 11.51
CA VAL A 46 -10.17 -12.70 12.75
C VAL A 46 -9.53 -13.95 13.37
N LEU A 47 -9.04 -14.88 12.54
CA LEU A 47 -8.41 -16.11 13.03
C LEU A 47 -7.10 -15.87 13.79
N LEU A 48 -6.33 -14.84 13.42
CA LEU A 48 -5.03 -14.54 14.03
C LEU A 48 -5.10 -13.43 15.09
N ASP A 49 -5.97 -12.44 14.85
CA ASP A 49 -6.05 -11.23 15.66
C ASP A 49 -7.10 -11.36 16.78
N GLY A 50 -8.01 -12.32 16.67
CA GLY A 50 -8.97 -12.67 17.72
C GLY A 50 -8.30 -13.39 18.90
N PRO A 51 -8.93 -13.36 20.08
CA PRO A 51 -8.45 -14.12 21.24
C PRO A 51 -8.79 -15.61 21.08
N ASP A 52 -7.84 -16.49 21.40
CA ASP A 52 -8.03 -17.95 21.31
C ASP A 52 -9.00 -18.51 22.37
N TYR A 53 -9.13 -17.81 23.49
CA TYR A 53 -10.02 -18.18 24.61
C TYR A 53 -10.58 -16.91 25.27
N THR A 54 -11.60 -17.05 26.11
CA THR A 54 -12.12 -15.99 26.98
C THR A 54 -12.45 -16.56 28.36
N PHE A 55 -12.47 -15.72 29.40
CA PHE A 55 -12.83 -16.16 30.74
C PHE A 55 -14.35 -16.34 30.85
N LEU A 56 -14.81 -17.33 31.64
CA LEU A 56 -16.24 -17.57 31.87
C LEU A 56 -16.94 -16.34 32.49
N ASP A 57 -16.21 -15.60 33.33
CA ASP A 57 -16.65 -14.34 33.94
C ASP A 57 -16.81 -13.19 32.92
N GLY A 58 -16.45 -13.40 31.66
CA GLY A 58 -16.50 -12.36 30.61
C GLY A 58 -15.33 -11.37 30.66
N ARG A 59 -14.30 -11.62 31.47
CA ARG A 59 -13.09 -10.79 31.49
C ARG A 59 -12.38 -10.86 30.14
N PRO A 60 -11.79 -9.75 29.67
CA PRO A 60 -11.05 -9.76 28.41
C PRO A 60 -9.77 -10.60 28.53
N THR A 61 -9.43 -11.25 27.43
CA THR A 61 -8.23 -12.08 27.32
C THR A 61 -6.99 -11.20 27.30
N PRO A 62 -5.96 -11.50 28.12
CA PRO A 62 -4.73 -10.73 28.10
C PRO A 62 -4.04 -10.84 26.74
N LEU A 63 -3.35 -9.77 26.33
CA LEU A 63 -2.72 -9.67 25.02
C LEU A 63 -1.55 -10.64 24.89
N LEU A 64 -1.55 -11.45 23.83
CA LEU A 64 -0.46 -12.40 23.57
C LEU A 64 0.80 -11.69 23.08
N ASN A 65 1.99 -12.19 23.45
CA ASN A 65 3.26 -11.53 23.13
C ASN A 65 3.44 -11.24 21.63
N LYS A 66 3.11 -12.19 20.75
CA LYS A 66 3.24 -11.99 19.30
C LYS A 66 2.20 -11.03 18.75
N GLN A 67 0.99 -10.99 19.32
CA GLN A 67 -0.04 -10.01 18.97
C GLN A 67 0.42 -8.60 19.33
N LYS A 68 1.00 -8.43 20.52
CA LYS A 68 1.63 -7.16 20.95
C LYS A 68 2.71 -6.70 19.98
N VAL A 69 3.62 -7.60 19.60
CA VAL A 69 4.70 -7.27 18.64
C VAL A 69 4.12 -6.82 17.29
N ARG A 70 3.09 -7.51 16.76
CA ARG A 70 2.43 -7.12 15.51
C ARG A 70 1.80 -5.73 15.61
N ILE A 71 1.09 -5.44 16.70
CA ILE A 71 0.44 -4.14 16.92
C ILE A 71 1.48 -3.01 16.97
N LEU A 72 2.58 -3.20 17.72
CA LEU A 72 3.65 -2.21 17.81
C LEU A 72 4.30 -1.95 16.46
N LYS A 73 4.60 -3.01 15.71
CA LYS A 73 5.16 -2.91 14.36
C LYS A 73 4.21 -2.19 13.39
N GLN A 74 2.90 -2.46 13.48
CA GLN A 74 1.91 -1.76 12.67
C GLN A 74 1.84 -0.27 13.02
N ARG A 75 1.99 0.08 14.30
CA ARG A 75 2.09 1.47 14.76
C ARG A 75 3.32 2.16 14.17
N GLU A 76 4.47 1.51 14.20
CA GLU A 76 5.72 2.03 13.61
C GLU A 76 5.55 2.32 12.11
N TYR A 77 4.95 1.38 11.37
CA TYR A 77 4.66 1.58 9.96
C TYR A 77 3.71 2.75 9.71
N ALA A 78 2.62 2.85 10.47
CA ALA A 78 1.68 3.95 10.36
C ALA A 78 2.35 5.31 10.64
N SER A 79 3.16 5.40 11.70
CA SER A 79 3.92 6.61 12.03
C SER A 79 4.87 6.99 10.90
N LYS A 80 5.58 6.02 10.31
CA LYS A 80 6.52 6.29 9.21
C LYS A 80 5.82 6.76 7.94
N ILE A 81 4.65 6.19 7.62
CA ILE A 81 3.85 6.61 6.47
C ILE A 81 3.43 8.07 6.62
N VAL A 82 2.92 8.46 7.79
CA VAL A 82 2.49 9.84 8.06
C VAL A 82 3.66 10.82 7.92
N GLU A 83 4.81 10.49 8.50
CA GLU A 83 6.04 11.29 8.40
C GLU A 83 6.42 11.50 6.93
N LEU A 84 6.56 10.42 6.15
CA LEU A 84 6.96 10.50 4.74
C LEU A 84 5.97 11.29 3.87
N CYS A 85 4.66 11.13 4.12
CA CYS A 85 3.64 11.92 3.42
C CYS A 85 3.79 13.41 3.73
N SER A 86 3.99 13.76 5.00
CA SER A 86 4.17 15.15 5.41
C SER A 86 5.42 15.80 4.81
N GLU A 87 6.53 15.04 4.72
CA GLU A 87 7.77 15.50 4.09
C GLU A 87 7.59 15.77 2.59
N LEU A 88 6.85 14.89 1.90
CA LEU A 88 6.54 15.04 0.47
C LEU A 88 5.70 16.29 0.24
N ASP A 89 4.62 16.46 1.01
CA ASP A 89 3.73 17.62 0.89
C ASP A 89 4.50 18.92 1.14
N PHE A 90 5.34 18.95 2.17
CA PHE A 90 6.22 20.08 2.45
C PHE A 90 7.17 20.38 1.29
N ALA A 91 7.82 19.36 0.71
CA ALA A 91 8.74 19.52 -0.41
C ALA A 91 8.02 20.11 -1.64
N LYS A 92 6.80 19.63 -1.93
CA LYS A 92 5.97 20.13 -3.03
C LYS A 92 5.60 21.59 -2.83
N GLU A 93 5.12 21.96 -1.65
CA GLU A 93 4.77 23.35 -1.35
C GLU A 93 5.99 24.27 -1.42
N ARG A 94 7.11 23.85 -0.84
CA ARG A 94 8.37 24.60 -0.86
C ARG A 94 8.82 24.85 -2.29
N HIS A 95 8.78 23.83 -3.15
CA HIS A 95 9.16 23.97 -4.55
C HIS A 95 8.26 24.97 -5.30
N GLN A 96 6.95 24.89 -5.09
CA GLN A 96 6.00 25.84 -5.68
C GLN A 96 6.24 27.27 -5.19
N LYS A 97 6.51 27.47 -3.90
CA LYS A 97 6.86 28.79 -3.33
C LYS A 97 8.15 29.33 -3.97
N MET A 98 9.18 28.50 -4.10
CA MET A 98 10.44 28.89 -4.75
C MET A 98 10.25 29.33 -6.21
N LEU A 99 9.43 28.60 -6.98
CA LEU A 99 9.12 28.97 -8.36
C LEU A 99 8.37 30.30 -8.45
N LYS A 100 7.39 30.53 -7.57
CA LYS A 100 6.65 31.79 -7.49
C LYS A 100 7.56 32.96 -7.16
N MET A 101 8.38 32.83 -6.11
CA MET A 101 9.35 33.87 -5.73
C MET A 101 10.34 34.17 -6.86
N ALA A 102 10.83 33.15 -7.57
CA ALA A 102 11.75 33.36 -8.70
C ALA A 102 11.06 34.09 -9.87
N ALA A 103 9.78 33.83 -10.12
CA ALA A 103 9.00 34.53 -11.14
C ALA A 103 8.72 35.99 -10.73
N GLU A 104 8.31 36.21 -9.48
CA GLU A 104 8.09 37.54 -8.90
C GLU A 104 9.36 38.38 -8.91
N GLU A 105 10.51 37.79 -8.58
CA GLU A 105 11.81 38.46 -8.63
C GLU A 105 12.15 38.90 -10.06
N ARG A 106 11.96 38.01 -11.04
CA ARG A 106 12.18 38.35 -12.45
C ARG A 106 11.28 39.50 -12.89
N GLN A 107 10.00 39.46 -12.51
CA GLN A 107 9.06 40.52 -12.84
C GLN A 107 9.48 41.84 -12.19
N ARG A 108 9.85 41.81 -10.90
CA ARG A 108 10.35 42.98 -10.17
C ARG A 108 11.58 43.60 -10.83
N VAL A 109 12.51 42.79 -11.31
CA VAL A 109 13.71 43.28 -12.03
C VAL A 109 13.33 43.92 -13.36
N ILE A 110 12.34 43.36 -14.08
CA ILE A 110 11.82 43.93 -15.33
C ILE A 110 11.12 45.26 -15.07
N ASP A 111 10.25 45.32 -14.04
CA ASP A 111 9.47 46.51 -13.68
C ASP A 111 10.35 47.66 -13.19
N ASN A 112 11.42 47.34 -12.46
CA ASN A 112 12.41 48.32 -12.00
C ASN A 112 13.40 48.76 -13.10
N ARG A 113 13.27 48.25 -14.33
CA ARG A 113 14.19 48.61 -15.41
C ARG A 113 13.92 50.05 -15.88
N LEU A 114 15.00 50.81 -16.06
CA LEU A 114 14.93 52.18 -16.57
C LEU A 114 14.27 52.21 -17.96
N LYS A 115 13.59 53.32 -18.27
CA LYS A 115 12.95 53.55 -19.56
C LYS A 115 13.95 53.30 -20.71
N PRO A 116 13.51 52.64 -21.81
CA PRO A 116 14.38 52.41 -22.95
C PRO A 116 14.81 53.74 -23.60
N LYS A 117 16.03 53.79 -24.15
CA LYS A 117 16.62 54.97 -24.80
C LYS A 117 16.93 54.71 -26.29
N GLY A 118 17.13 55.77 -27.06
CA GLY A 118 17.64 55.68 -28.44
C GLY A 118 16.59 55.24 -29.47
N ARG A 119 16.92 54.24 -30.32
CA ARG A 119 16.04 53.73 -31.40
C ARG A 119 14.66 53.23 -30.93
N ALA A 120 14.52 52.92 -29.65
CA ALA A 120 13.27 52.45 -29.03
C ALA A 120 12.29 53.58 -28.62
N LEU A 121 12.66 54.87 -28.81
CA LEU A 121 11.83 56.05 -28.51
C LEU A 121 11.21 56.70 -29.77
N LYS A 122 11.22 56.02 -30.92
CA LYS A 122 10.58 56.53 -32.14
C LYS A 122 9.07 56.41 -32.09
#